data_AF-A0A2A2JBT5-F1
#
_entry.id   AF-A0A2A2JBT5-F1
#
_cell.length_a   1.000
_cell.length_b   1.000
_cell.length_c   1.000
_cell.angle_alpha   90.00
_cell.angle_beta   90.00
_cell.angle_gamma   90.00
#
_symmetry.space_group_name_H-M   'P 1'
#
loop_
_entity.id
_entity.type
_entity.pdbx_description
1 polymer ?
#
loop_
_entity_poly.entity_id
_entity_poly.type
_entity_poly.pdbx_seq_one_letter_code
_entity_poly.pdbx_strand_id
1 'polypeptide(L)'
;MGAVAGAASVYGNTPIDVVKTRMQGLEAKKYKNTLDCAMQIWKKEGFFAFYKGTVPRLSRVCLDVAITFMIYDSIIEMLNKYWKKPAN
;
A
#
# COMPACT_ATOMS: atom_id res chain seq x y z
N MET A 1 -12.47 -11.96 -3.36
CA MET A 1 -11.74 -11.79 -4.63
C MET A 1 -11.19 -10.37 -4.83
N GLY A 2 -11.89 -9.31 -4.43
CA GLY A 2 -11.36 -7.93 -4.51
C GLY A 2 -10.05 -7.67 -3.75
N ALA A 3 -9.87 -8.27 -2.56
CA ALA A 3 -8.65 -8.09 -1.78
C ALA A 3 -7.37 -8.63 -2.46
N VAL A 4 -7.47 -9.78 -3.15
CA VAL A 4 -6.33 -10.38 -3.87
C VAL A 4 -6.02 -9.59 -5.14
N ALA A 5 -7.05 -9.12 -5.86
CA ALA A 5 -6.88 -8.24 -7.00
C ALA A 5 -6.26 -6.88 -6.59
N GLY A 6 -6.70 -6.32 -5.46
CA GLY A 6 -6.11 -5.13 -4.86
C GLY A 6 -4.66 -5.33 -4.46
N ALA A 7 -4.34 -6.44 -3.79
CA ALA A 7 -2.98 -6.80 -3.44
C ALA A 7 -2.10 -6.93 -4.70
N ALA A 8 -2.51 -7.69 -5.71
CA ALA A 8 -1.75 -7.85 -6.95
C ALA A 8 -1.50 -6.51 -7.67
N SER A 9 -2.51 -5.64 -7.72
CA SER A 9 -2.39 -4.29 -8.28
C SER A 9 -1.41 -3.43 -7.49
N VAL A 10 -1.44 -3.50 -6.15
CA VAL A 10 -0.51 -2.77 -5.28
C VAL A 10 0.91 -3.30 -5.51
N TYR A 11 1.12 -4.61 -5.50
CA TYR A 11 2.44 -5.21 -5.76
C TYR A 11 3.03 -4.79 -7.11
N GLY A 12 2.22 -4.70 -8.17
CA GLY A 12 2.66 -4.21 -9.48
C GLY A 12 2.95 -2.70 -9.51
N ASN A 13 2.14 -1.90 -8.82
CA ASN A 13 2.28 -0.43 -8.84
C ASN A 13 3.32 0.10 -7.84
N THR A 14 3.65 -0.69 -6.81
CA THR A 14 4.57 -0.24 -5.76
C THR A 14 6.01 0.03 -6.24
N PRO A 15 6.65 -0.79 -7.09
CA PRO A 15 7.98 -0.44 -7.60
C PRO A 15 7.96 0.87 -8.39
N ILE A 16 6.89 1.14 -9.15
CA ILE A 16 6.72 2.38 -9.91
C ILE A 16 6.58 3.58 -8.96
N ASP A 17 5.77 3.45 -7.90
CA ASP A 17 5.61 4.51 -6.91
C ASP A 17 6.90 4.76 -6.11
N VAL A 18 7.68 3.73 -5.80
CA VAL A 18 8.97 3.89 -5.10
C VAL A 18 9.96 4.65 -5.97
N VAL A 19 10.04 4.33 -7.26
CA VAL A 19 10.91 5.07 -8.20
C VAL A 19 10.44 6.52 -8.32
N LYS A 20 9.12 6.75 -8.43
CA LYS A 20 8.55 8.10 -8.54
C LYS A 20 8.78 8.95 -7.28
N THR A 21 8.57 8.38 -6.10
CA THR A 21 8.80 9.08 -4.81
C THR A 21 10.29 9.37 -4.57
N ARG A 22 11.21 8.49 -4.99
CA ARG A 22 12.66 8.76 -4.97
C ARG A 22 13.07 9.84 -5.97
N MET A 23 12.46 9.84 -7.16
CA MET A 23 12.66 10.87 -8.19
C MET A 23 12.08 12.24 -7.82
N GLN A 24 11.03 12.29 -7.00
CA GLN A 24 10.43 13.54 -6.51
C GLN A 24 10.97 13.98 -5.13
N GLY A 25 11.75 13.11 -4.48
CA GLY A 25 12.33 13.37 -3.15
C GLY A 25 13.63 14.17 -3.19
N LEU A 26 14.24 14.35 -2.02
CA LEU A 26 15.48 15.13 -1.84
C LEU A 26 16.67 14.60 -2.67
N GLU A 27 16.66 13.30 -3.01
CA GLU A 27 17.69 12.64 -3.81
C GLU A 27 17.45 12.77 -5.33
N ALA A 28 16.41 13.49 -5.78
CA ALA A 28 16.10 13.69 -7.20
C ALA A 28 17.31 14.14 -8.04
N LYS A 29 18.17 14.99 -7.47
CA LYS A 29 19.37 15.50 -8.12
C LYS A 29 20.44 14.43 -8.42
N LYS A 30 20.38 13.26 -7.78
CA LYS A 30 21.31 12.14 -8.04
C LYS A 30 20.89 11.26 -9.23
N TYR A 31 19.66 11.39 -9.72
CA TYR A 31 19.13 10.51 -10.76
C TYR A 31 18.92 11.28 -12.07
N LYS A 32 19.60 10.84 -13.15
CA LYS A 32 19.45 11.47 -14.48
C LYS A 32 18.12 11.13 -15.14
N ASN A 33 17.61 9.92 -14.91
CA ASN A 33 16.39 9.39 -15.52
C ASN A 33 15.73 8.37 -14.58
N THR A 34 14.42 8.14 -14.74
CA THR A 34 13.63 7.15 -14.00
C THR A 34 14.25 5.75 -14.06
N LEU A 35 14.76 5.36 -15.23
CA LEU A 35 15.40 4.07 -15.47
C LEU A 35 16.78 3.97 -14.78
N ASP A 36 17.53 5.06 -14.73
CA ASP A 36 18.82 5.13 -14.05
C ASP A 36 18.63 5.00 -12.53
N CYS A 37 17.60 5.64 -11.97
CA CYS A 37 17.18 5.47 -10.58
C CYS A 37 16.82 4.02 -10.25
N ALA A 38 15.93 3.41 -11.05
CA ALA A 38 15.51 2.03 -10.85
C ALA A 38 16.70 1.05 -10.94
N MET A 39 17.56 1.22 -11.94
CA MET A 39 18.74 0.37 -12.12
C MET A 39 19.76 0.55 -11.00
N GLN A 40 19.96 1.79 -10.52
CA GLN A 40 20.90 2.09 -9.45
C GLN A 40 20.41 1.58 -8.09
N ILE A 41 19.10 1.66 -7.80
CA ILE A 41 18.49 1.03 -6.63
C ILE A 41 18.69 -0.50 -6.70
N TRP A 42 18.42 -1.10 -7.86
CA TRP A 42 18.56 -2.54 -8.04
C TRP A 42 20.01 -3.01 -7.90
N LYS A 43 20.99 -2.26 -8.43
CA LYS A 43 22.42 -2.59 -8.32
C LYS A 43 23.02 -2.32 -6.94
N LYS A 44 22.62 -1.25 -6.25
CA LYS A 44 23.23 -0.85 -4.97
C LYS A 44 22.62 -1.56 -3.77
N GLU A 45 21.31 -1.72 -3.76
CA GLU A 45 20.57 -2.22 -2.60
C GLU A 45 19.85 -3.56 -2.88
N GLY A 46 19.73 -3.96 -4.15
CA GLY A 46 19.12 -5.24 -4.54
C GLY A 46 17.58 -5.17 -4.69
N PHE A 47 16.97 -6.30 -5.06
CA PHE A 47 15.50 -6.39 -5.24
C PHE A 47 14.73 -6.11 -3.93
N PHE A 48 15.31 -6.44 -2.77
CA PHE A 48 14.72 -6.16 -1.46
C PHE A 48 14.74 -4.68 -1.05
N ALA A 49 15.51 -3.84 -1.73
CA ALA A 49 15.55 -2.40 -1.49
C ALA A 49 14.22 -1.72 -1.80
N PHE A 50 13.60 -2.14 -2.91
CA PHE A 50 12.25 -1.72 -3.26
C PHE A 50 11.27 -2.11 -2.16
N TYR A 51 11.46 -3.29 -1.55
CA TYR A 51 10.66 -3.74 -0.42
C TYR A 51 10.94 -3.00 0.89
N LYS A 52 12.17 -2.55 1.18
CA LYS A 52 12.49 -1.83 2.43
C LYS A 52 11.70 -0.53 2.61
N GLY A 53 11.47 0.22 1.53
CA GLY A 53 10.59 1.42 1.55
C GLY A 53 9.11 1.09 1.34
N THR A 54 8.83 -0.02 0.67
CA THR A 54 7.47 -0.52 0.44
C THR A 54 6.85 -1.13 1.69
N VAL A 55 7.61 -1.83 2.53
CA VAL A 55 7.13 -2.48 3.75
C VAL A 55 6.43 -1.50 4.69
N PRO A 56 6.99 -0.32 5.03
CA PRO A 56 6.26 0.66 5.84
C PRO A 56 5.04 1.24 5.13
N ARG A 57 5.07 1.42 3.80
CA ARG A 57 3.92 1.91 3.01
C ARG A 57 2.80 0.86 2.94
N LEU A 58 3.14 -0.39 2.68
CA LEU A 58 2.24 -1.53 2.63
C LEU A 58 1.67 -1.81 4.03
N SER A 59 2.50 -1.77 5.07
CA SER A 59 2.06 -1.87 6.47
C SER A 59 1.05 -0.77 6.80
N ARG A 60 1.31 0.49 6.41
CA ARG A 60 0.35 1.58 6.58
C ARG A 60 -0.98 1.30 5.86
N VAL A 61 -0.95 0.84 4.60
CA VAL A 61 -2.16 0.51 3.83
C VAL A 61 -2.91 -0.68 4.46
N CYS A 62 -2.21 -1.73 4.85
CA CYS A 62 -2.81 -2.88 5.53
C CYS A 62 -3.46 -2.48 6.86
N LEU A 63 -2.81 -1.61 7.64
CA LEU A 63 -3.37 -1.06 8.88
C LEU A 63 -4.61 -0.22 8.61
N ASP A 64 -4.58 0.64 7.60
CA ASP A 64 -5.72 1.49 7.22
C ASP A 64 -6.94 0.66 6.79
N VAL A 65 -6.71 -0.38 5.99
CA VAL A 65 -7.75 -1.34 5.59
C VAL A 65 -8.27 -2.14 6.80
N ALA A 66 -7.39 -2.60 7.68
CA ALA A 66 -7.78 -3.34 8.87
C ALA A 66 -8.63 -2.49 9.83
N ILE A 67 -8.23 -1.24 10.08
CA ILE A 67 -8.97 -0.29 10.91
C ILE A 67 -10.35 0.00 10.30
N THR A 68 -10.40 0.28 9.00
CA THR A 68 -11.66 0.52 8.29
C THR A 68 -12.61 -0.65 8.43
N PHE A 69 -12.11 -1.88 8.27
CA PHE A 69 -12.91 -3.09 8.40
C PHE A 69 -13.40 -3.30 9.83
N MET A 70 -12.53 -3.08 10.83
CA MET A 70 -12.89 -3.18 12.24
C MET A 70 -13.99 -2.17 12.63
N ILE A 71 -13.90 -0.94 12.15
CA ILE A 71 -14.92 0.10 12.39
C ILE A 71 -16.23 -0.32 11.70
N TYR A 72 -16.15 -0.81 10.47
CA TYR A 72 -17.33 -1.27 9.72
C TYR A 72 -18.05 -2.39 10.47
N ASP A 73 -17.33 -3.42 10.90
CA ASP A 73 -17.89 -4.53 11.69
C ASP A 73 -18.50 -4.04 12.99
N SER A 74 -17.81 -3.14 13.71
CA SER A 74 -18.31 -2.55 14.96
C SER A 74 -19.62 -1.78 14.76
N ILE A 75 -19.71 -1.01 13.66
CA ILE A 75 -20.92 -0.25 13.31
C ILE A 75 -22.06 -1.19 12.93
N ILE A 76 -21.79 -2.23 12.13
CA ILE A 76 -22.79 -3.23 11.74
C ILE A 76 -23.30 -3.98 12.97
N GLU A 77 -22.42 -4.35 13.90
CA GLU A 77 -22.80 -5.05 15.13
C GLU A 77 -23.66 -4.14 16.03
N MET A 78 -23.29 -2.88 16.19
CA MET A 78 -24.09 -1.89 16.91
C MET A 78 -25.44 -1.67 16.23
N LEU A 79 -25.45 -1.53 14.91
CA LEU A 79 -26.66 -1.34 14.12
C LEU A 79 -27.56 -2.57 14.22
N ASN A 80 -27.06 -3.80 14.17
CA ASN A 80 -27.86 -5.02 14.36
C ASN A 80 -28.43 -5.11 15.78
N LYS A 81 -27.72 -4.59 16.78
CA LYS A 81 -28.18 -4.58 18.17
C LYS A 81 -29.33 -3.59 18.40
N TYR A 82 -29.29 -2.42 17.75
CA TYR A 82 -30.32 -1.38 17.86
C TYR A 82 -31.45 -1.55 16.83
N TRP A 83 -31.11 -1.93 15.60
CA TRP A 83 -32.02 -2.28 14.51
C TRP A 83 -32.23 -3.79 14.50
N LYS A 84 -32.96 -4.29 15.51
CA LYS A 84 -33.61 -5.59 15.41
C LYS A 84 -34.63 -5.48 14.28
N LYS A 85 -34.27 -5.94 13.08
CA LYS A 85 -35.23 -6.11 11.99
C LYS A 85 -36.36 -6.99 12.55
N PRO A 86 -37.63 -6.54 12.57
CA PRO A 86 -38.73 -7.45 12.87
C PRO A 86 -38.67 -8.55 11.82
N ALA A 87 -38.53 -9.79 12.28
CA ALA A 87 -38.68 -10.95 11.43
C ALA A 87 -40.06 -10.87 10.77
N ASN A 88 -40.06 -10.70 9.45
CA ASN A 88 -41.18 -11.03 8.58
C ASN A 88 -40.62 -11.48 7.24
#